data_AF-A0A932QEB6-F1
#
_entry.id   AF-A0A932QEB6-F1
#
_cell.length_a   1.000
_cell.length_b   1.000
_cell.length_c   1.000
_cell.angle_alpha   90.00
_cell.angle_beta   90.00
_cell.angle_gamma   90.00
#
_symmetry.space_group_name_H-M   'P 1'
#
loop_
_entity.id
_entity.type
_entity.pdbx_description
1 polymer ?
#
loop_
_entity_poly.entity_id
_entity_poly.type
_entity_poly.pdbx_seq_one_letter_code
_entity_poly.pdbx_strand_id
1 'polypeptide(L)'
;MPEVHPDRSGYWNNISQCCGNCGVAEFFLALHAAHGDPERLAFARRVMDDALGRATVDGDGLKWTQAENRVSPLDVVAQTGLMQGAAGVGLALLHLDGAIRGRAPLVALPDAISYA
;
A
#
# COMPACT_ATOMS: atom_id res chain seq x y z
N MET A 1 -6.01 16.05 10.19
CA MET A 1 -4.96 16.76 10.95
C MET A 1 -3.64 16.55 10.22
N PRO A 2 -2.85 17.58 9.93
CA PRO A 2 -1.44 17.40 9.58
C PRO A 2 -0.77 16.61 10.71
N GLU A 3 0.06 15.62 10.40
CA GLU A 3 0.59 14.64 11.36
C GLU A 3 1.29 15.30 12.57
N VAL A 4 0.69 15.14 13.75
CA VAL A 4 1.29 15.50 15.05
C VAL A 4 1.86 14.23 15.70
N HIS A 5 2.79 13.57 15.02
CA HIS A 5 3.50 12.41 15.57
C HIS A 5 5.01 12.65 15.46
N PRO A 6 5.67 13.14 16.54
CA PRO A 6 7.10 13.46 16.53
C PRO A 6 8.02 12.23 16.38
N ASP A 7 7.47 11.01 16.39
CA ASP A 7 8.19 9.74 16.27
C ASP A 7 8.15 9.12 14.86
N ARG A 8 7.38 9.69 13.92
CA ARG A 8 7.32 9.25 12.51
C ARG A 8 8.24 10.10 11.65
N SER A 9 9.56 9.99 11.81
CA SER A 9 10.51 10.87 11.10
C SER A 9 10.62 10.61 9.58
N GLY A 10 9.75 9.79 8.97
CA GLY A 10 9.84 9.44 7.55
C GLY A 10 8.55 8.99 6.85
N TYR A 11 7.53 8.53 7.57
CA TYR A 11 6.21 8.26 6.99
C TYR A 11 5.36 9.52 7.07
N TRP A 12 4.99 10.10 5.92
CA TRP A 12 4.01 11.17 5.85
C TRP A 12 2.64 10.62 5.44
N ASN A 13 1.64 11.49 5.33
CA ASN A 13 0.29 11.15 4.88
C ASN A 13 0.24 10.69 3.41
N ASN A 14 0.83 9.53 3.09
CA ASN A 14 0.82 8.92 1.76
C ASN A 14 0.72 7.39 1.91
N ILE A 15 -0.33 6.81 1.31
CA ILE A 15 -0.62 5.37 1.27
C ILE A 15 -0.30 4.75 -0.09
N SER A 16 0.13 5.53 -1.07
CA SER A 16 0.22 5.13 -2.48
C SER A 16 1.26 4.05 -2.80
N GLN A 17 1.24 3.56 -4.04
CA GLN A 17 2.29 2.69 -4.58
C GLN A 17 3.63 3.41 -4.74
N CYS A 18 3.62 4.69 -5.10
CA CYS A 18 4.85 5.43 -5.39
C CYS A 18 5.74 5.60 -4.16
N CYS A 19 5.14 5.98 -3.04
CA CYS A 19 5.87 6.51 -1.89
C CYS A 19 5.21 6.18 -0.54
N GLY A 20 4.20 5.31 -0.51
CA GLY A 20 3.38 5.06 0.66
C GLY A 20 3.27 3.60 1.06
N ASN A 21 2.29 3.32 1.92
CA ASN A 21 2.02 1.99 2.48
C ASN A 21 1.97 0.90 1.42
N CYS A 22 1.28 1.12 0.29
CA CYS A 22 1.09 0.08 -0.70
C CYS A 22 2.44 -0.33 -1.31
N GLY A 23 3.30 0.62 -1.67
CA GLY A 23 4.61 0.30 -2.26
C GLY A 23 5.52 -0.44 -1.27
N VAL A 24 5.44 -0.07 0.01
CA VAL A 24 6.14 -0.80 1.07
C VAL A 24 5.58 -2.20 1.23
N ALA A 25 4.26 -2.38 1.24
CA ALA A 25 3.65 -3.70 1.32
C ALA A 25 4.08 -4.61 0.16
N GLU A 26 4.06 -4.12 -1.08
CA GLU A 26 4.52 -4.87 -2.26
C GLU A 26 5.95 -5.37 -2.12
N PHE A 27 6.87 -4.52 -1.64
CA PHE A 27 8.25 -4.93 -1.41
C PHE A 27 8.36 -6.10 -0.42
N PHE A 28 7.62 -6.06 0.69
CA PHE A 28 7.62 -7.13 1.67
C PHE A 28 6.88 -8.39 1.18
N LEU A 29 5.86 -8.25 0.32
CA LEU A 29 5.24 -9.38 -0.36
C LEU A 29 6.21 -10.05 -1.34
N ALA A 30 7.01 -9.28 -2.07
CA ALA A 30 8.05 -9.82 -2.95
C ALA A 30 9.14 -10.57 -2.15
N LEU A 31 9.57 -10.04 -1.00
CA LEU A 31 10.50 -10.75 -0.10
C LEU A 31 9.90 -12.06 0.43
N HIS A 32 8.61 -12.04 0.79
CA HIS A 32 7.90 -13.26 1.18
C HIS A 32 7.88 -14.29 0.04
N ALA A 33 7.53 -13.87 -1.18
CA ALA A 33 7.50 -14.74 -2.35
C ALA A 33 8.88 -15.33 -2.69
N ALA A 34 9.96 -14.56 -2.52
CA ALA A 34 11.33 -15.00 -2.81
C ALA A 34 11.90 -15.99 -1.78
N HIS A 35 11.51 -15.86 -0.52
CA HIS A 35 12.19 -16.55 0.60
C HIS A 35 11.27 -17.41 1.47
N GLY A 36 9.95 -17.34 1.26
CA GLY A 36 8.96 -18.03 2.09
C GLY A 36 8.88 -17.51 3.54
N ASP A 37 9.43 -16.33 3.84
CA ASP A 37 9.52 -15.80 5.20
C ASP A 37 8.15 -15.28 5.68
N PRO A 38 7.49 -15.94 6.65
CA PRO A 38 6.17 -15.53 7.14
C PRO A 38 6.19 -14.19 7.89
N GLU A 39 7.35 -13.73 8.40
CA GLU A 39 7.45 -12.43 9.05
C GLU A 39 7.28 -11.28 8.06
N ARG A 40 7.73 -11.45 6.81
CA ARG A 40 7.54 -10.45 5.75
C ARG A 40 6.07 -10.31 5.37
N LEU A 41 5.37 -11.44 5.25
CA LEU A 41 3.92 -11.43 5.02
C LEU A 41 3.17 -10.75 6.17
N ALA A 42 3.53 -11.07 7.41
CA ALA A 42 2.93 -10.44 8.59
C ALA A 42 3.19 -8.92 8.63
N PHE A 43 4.38 -8.48 8.21
CA PHE A 43 4.70 -7.06 8.11
C PHE A 43 3.89 -6.37 7.00
N ALA A 44 3.83 -6.94 5.80
CA ALA A 44 3.02 -6.42 4.70
C ALA A 44 1.55 -6.27 5.10
N ARG A 45 1.00 -7.28 5.80
CA ARG A 45 -0.36 -7.23 6.34
C ARG A 45 -0.55 -6.06 7.30
N ARG A 46 0.38 -5.83 8.23
CA ARG A 46 0.30 -4.70 9.18
C ARG A 46 0.29 -3.34 8.48
N VAL A 47 1.13 -3.18 7.45
CA VAL A 47 1.19 -1.94 6.66
C VAL A 47 -0.11 -1.70 5.88
N MET A 48 -0.71 -2.76 5.33
CA MET A 48 -1.98 -2.68 4.63
C MET A 48 -3.18 -2.50 5.57
N ASP A 49 -3.14 -3.04 6.79
CA ASP A 49 -4.14 -2.76 7.83
C ASP A 49 -4.13 -1.26 8.19
N ASP A 50 -2.97 -0.62 8.29
CA ASP A 50 -2.87 0.84 8.48
C ASP A 50 -3.41 1.61 7.26
N ALA A 51 -3.13 1.14 6.03
CA ALA A 51 -3.70 1.76 4.82
C ALA A 51 -5.23 1.68 4.82
N LEU A 52 -5.80 0.50 5.11
CA LEU A 52 -7.25 0.31 5.23
C LEU A 52 -7.85 1.16 6.36
N GLY A 53 -7.17 1.27 7.51
CA GLY A 53 -7.61 2.10 8.63
C GLY A 53 -7.69 3.60 8.31
N ARG A 54 -6.98 4.07 7.27
CA ARG A 54 -7.02 5.46 6.77
C ARG A 54 -8.05 5.69 5.68
N ALA A 55 -8.80 4.66 5.28
CA ALA A 55 -9.84 4.78 4.26
C ALA A 55 -11.03 5.60 4.79
N THR A 56 -11.64 6.36 3.89
CA THR A 56 -12.94 7.00 4.11
C THR A 56 -13.98 6.25 3.28
N VAL A 57 -15.10 5.88 3.91
CA VAL A 57 -16.25 5.30 3.19
C VAL A 57 -16.85 6.34 2.26
N ASP A 58 -17.08 5.97 1.00
CA ASP A 58 -17.66 6.83 -0.02
C ASP A 58 -18.62 6.02 -0.89
N GLY A 59 -19.92 6.15 -0.62
CA GLY A 59 -20.96 5.33 -1.26
C GLY A 59 -20.82 3.85 -0.93
N ASP A 60 -20.70 3.02 -1.96
CA ASP A 60 -20.46 1.57 -1.89
C ASP A 60 -18.97 1.20 -1.83
N GLY A 61 -18.08 2.19 -1.79
CA GLY A 61 -16.63 2.00 -1.87
C GLY A 61 -15.85 2.70 -0.78
N LEU A 62 -14.53 2.68 -0.97
CA LEU A 62 -13.54 3.34 -0.12
C LEU A 62 -12.73 4.32 -0.94
N LYS A 63 -12.35 5.44 -0.32
CA LYS A 63 -11.37 6.39 -0.87
C LYS A 63 -10.28 6.70 0.13
N TRP A 64 -9.13 7.12 -0.37
CA TRP A 64 -7.98 7.53 0.42
C TRP A 64 -7.58 8.95 0.06
N THR A 65 -7.89 9.90 0.94
CA THR A 65 -7.44 11.28 0.81
C THR A 65 -6.05 11.41 1.42
N GLN A 66 -5.05 11.64 0.58
CA GLN A 66 -3.64 11.64 0.96
C GLN A 66 -2.89 12.81 0.34
N ALA A 67 -1.72 13.14 0.91
CA ALA A 67 -0.78 14.13 0.40
C ALA A 67 0.32 13.43 -0.42
N GLU A 68 0.32 13.64 -1.72
CA GLU A 68 1.39 13.10 -2.57
C GLU A 68 2.73 13.74 -2.21
N ASN A 69 2.76 15.07 -2.17
CA ASN A 69 3.98 15.84 -1.97
C ASN A 69 4.21 16.14 -0.49
N ARG A 70 5.30 15.62 0.08
CA ARG A 70 5.71 15.89 1.47
C ARG A 70 5.87 17.40 1.77
N VAL A 71 6.27 18.19 0.76
CA VAL A 71 6.48 19.64 0.90
C VAL A 71 5.18 20.45 0.85
N SER A 72 4.08 19.84 0.39
CA SER A 72 2.75 20.43 0.36
C SER A 72 1.76 19.53 1.11
N PRO A 73 1.89 19.37 2.44
CA PRO A 73 1.16 18.37 3.21
C PRO A 73 -0.35 18.63 3.31
N LEU A 74 -0.80 19.82 2.93
CA LEU A 74 -2.22 20.19 2.90
C LEU A 74 -2.88 19.93 1.53
N ASP A 75 -2.09 19.69 0.48
CA ASP A 75 -2.57 19.41 -0.87
C ASP A 75 -2.97 17.94 -0.94
N VAL A 76 -4.15 17.64 -0.40
CA VAL A 76 -4.67 16.28 -0.30
C VAL A 76 -5.73 15.98 -1.35
N VAL A 77 -5.62 14.83 -2.01
CA VAL A 77 -6.57 14.39 -3.03
C VAL A 77 -6.84 12.90 -2.89
N ALA A 78 -8.08 12.49 -3.15
CA ALA A 78 -8.44 11.09 -3.36
C ALA A 78 -8.24 10.73 -4.83
N GLN A 79 -7.03 10.30 -5.19
CA GLN A 79 -6.71 9.92 -6.56
C GLN A 79 -7.19 8.50 -6.88
N THR A 80 -7.38 8.20 -8.17
CA THR A 80 -7.88 6.89 -8.63
C THR A 80 -6.82 6.04 -9.33
N GLY A 81 -5.71 6.63 -9.79
CA GLY A 81 -4.70 5.96 -10.60
C GLY A 81 -3.86 4.91 -9.85
N LEU A 82 -3.09 4.12 -10.60
CA LEU A 82 -2.26 3.04 -10.06
C LEU A 82 -1.17 3.55 -9.11
N MET A 83 -0.46 4.61 -9.53
CA MET A 83 0.71 5.09 -8.79
C MET A 83 0.36 5.77 -7.47
N GLN A 84 -0.76 6.49 -7.44
CA GLN A 84 -1.08 7.48 -6.39
C GLN A 84 -2.48 7.30 -5.79
N GLY A 85 -3.22 6.26 -6.17
CA GLY A 85 -4.66 6.24 -5.93
C GLY A 85 -5.25 4.87 -5.69
N ALA A 86 -6.58 4.83 -5.67
CA ALA A 86 -7.38 3.66 -5.32
C ALA A 86 -7.06 2.41 -6.17
N ALA A 87 -6.69 2.56 -7.45
CA ALA A 87 -6.29 1.40 -8.26
C ALA A 87 -4.99 0.75 -7.73
N GLY A 88 -4.03 1.53 -7.25
CA GLY A 88 -2.81 1.03 -6.61
C GLY A 88 -3.09 0.33 -5.29
N VAL A 89 -3.98 0.92 -4.47
CA VAL A 89 -4.43 0.31 -3.22
C VAL A 89 -5.13 -1.01 -3.46
N GLY A 90 -6.06 -1.04 -4.42
CA GLY A 90 -6.76 -2.25 -4.81
C GLY A 90 -5.83 -3.35 -5.29
N LEU A 91 -4.83 -3.00 -6.10
CA LEU A 91 -3.83 -3.97 -6.55
C LEU A 91 -3.04 -4.57 -5.38
N ALA A 92 -2.53 -3.72 -4.48
CA ALA A 92 -1.78 -4.19 -3.30
C ALA A 92 -2.65 -5.07 -2.37
N LEU A 93 -3.94 -4.75 -2.21
CA LEU A 93 -4.89 -5.59 -1.46
C LEU A 93 -5.09 -6.97 -2.12
N LEU A 94 -5.20 -7.02 -3.45
CA LEU A 94 -5.33 -8.27 -4.19
C LEU A 94 -4.05 -9.12 -4.09
N HIS A 95 -2.88 -8.50 -4.15
CA HIS A 95 -1.60 -9.18 -3.95
C HIS A 95 -1.46 -9.74 -2.53
N LEU A 96 -1.84 -8.95 -1.51
CA LEU A 96 -1.85 -9.42 -0.13
C LEU A 96 -2.78 -10.61 0.06
N ASP A 97 -4.03 -10.53 -0.43
CA ASP A 97 -4.97 -11.67 -0.33
C ASP A 97 -4.44 -12.90 -1.10
N GLY A 98 -3.82 -12.69 -2.26
CA GLY A 98 -3.13 -13.73 -3.01
C GLY A 98 -2.07 -14.43 -2.16
N ALA A 99 -1.14 -13.67 -1.58
CA ALA A 99 -0.07 -14.20 -0.73
C ALA A 99 -0.61 -14.94 0.51
N ILE A 100 -1.62 -14.40 1.19
CA ILE A 100 -2.29 -15.06 2.33
C ILE A 100 -2.88 -16.41 1.94
N ARG A 101 -3.43 -16.53 0.72
CA ARG A 101 -4.07 -17.74 0.22
C ARG A 101 -3.13 -18.65 -0.59
N GLY A 102 -1.84 -18.32 -0.70
CA GLY A 102 -0.88 -19.06 -1.52
C GLY A 102 -1.20 -19.03 -3.02
N ARG A 103 -1.76 -17.93 -3.53
CA ARG A 103 -2.09 -17.73 -4.95
C ARG A 103 -1.11 -16.76 -5.59
N ALA A 104 -0.67 -17.08 -6.80
CA ALA A 104 0.13 -16.17 -7.62
C ALA A 104 -0.69 -14.91 -8.00
N PRO A 105 -0.05 -13.73 -8.10
CA PRO A 105 -0.74 -12.52 -8.52
C PRO A 105 -1.17 -12.61 -9.99
N LEU A 106 -2.39 -12.15 -10.27
CA LEU A 106 -2.92 -12.11 -11.65
C LEU A 106 -2.25 -11.00 -12.48
N VAL A 107 -1.91 -9.89 -11.83
CA VAL A 107 -1.22 -8.75 -12.46
C VAL A 107 0.20 -8.73 -11.94
N ALA A 108 1.17 -9.10 -12.77
CA ALA A 108 2.58 -8.95 -12.43
C ALA A 108 3.04 -7.52 -12.72
N LEU A 109 3.64 -6.86 -11.73
CA LEU A 109 4.33 -5.58 -11.95
C LEU A 109 5.63 -5.81 -12.74
N PRO A 110 6.12 -4.81 -13.51
CA PRO A 110 7.32 -4.98 -14.34
C PRO A 110 8.60 -5.37 -13.57
N ASP A 111 8.65 -5.04 -12.29
CA ASP A 111 9.72 -5.35 -11.34
C ASP A 111 9.47 -6.62 -10.52
N ALA A 112 8.36 -7.32 -10.77
CA ALA A 112 8.03 -8.56 -10.07
C ALA A 112 9.11 -9.62 -10.34
N ILE A 113 9.50 -10.31 -9.27
CA ILE A 113 10.35 -11.48 -9.34
C ILE A 113 9.60 -12.53 -10.15
N SER A 114 10.28 -13.20 -11.09
CA SER A 114 9.66 -14.28 -11.88
C SER A 114 9.07 -15.31 -10.92
N TYR A 115 7.74 -15.38 -10.83
CA TYR A 115 7.03 -16.44 -10.14
C TYR A 115 7.25 -17.71 -10.95
N ALA A 116 8.29 -18.47 -10.61
CA ALA A 116 8.63 -19.73 -11.25
C ALA A 116 7.56 -20.80 -10.95
#